data_AF-A0A940QQX5-F1
#
_entry.id   AF-A0A940QQX5-F1
#
_cell.length_a   1.000
_cell.length_b   1.000
_cell.length_c   1.000
_cell.angle_alpha   90.00
_cell.angle_beta   90.00
_cell.angle_gamma   90.00
#
_symmetry.space_group_name_H-M   'P 1'
#
loop_
_entity.id
_entity.type
_entity.pdbx_description
1 polymer ?
#
loop_
_entity_poly.entity_id
_entity_poly.type
_entity_poly.pdbx_seq_one_letter_code
_entity_poly.pdbx_strand_id
1 'polypeptide(L)'
;MKIRIFSIAILLMTSVAFAAPTVEIKSSEQNTSRSDFAEDHLDLILKDKGEIRDTHYFYSSYGKADAKLVKDAKGIYYVILRHGEGRGTHVRCEYITVFKVIKTLNQLVTFPLNGPAGKLSDWEYSYVLNKPRDGGLEFKLKLKISGDDAEMYPEDKVRTIKIE
;
A
#
# COMPACT_ATOMS: atom_id res chain seq x y z
N MET A 1 -66.98 0.76 29.52
CA MET A 1 -65.69 0.05 29.42
C MET A 1 -64.95 0.64 28.21
N LYS A 2 -63.89 1.44 28.41
CA LYS A 2 -63.16 2.14 27.33
C LYS A 2 -61.79 1.48 27.14
N ILE A 3 -61.55 0.87 26.00
CA ILE A 3 -60.27 0.26 25.62
C ILE A 3 -59.38 1.35 25.02
N ARG A 4 -58.21 1.60 25.63
CA ARG A 4 -57.19 2.52 25.09
C ARG A 4 -56.16 1.70 24.33
N ILE A 5 -56.08 1.92 23.02
CA ILE A 5 -55.07 1.33 22.14
C ILE A 5 -53.84 2.24 22.19
N PHE A 6 -52.71 1.72 22.67
CA PHE A 6 -51.42 2.40 22.63
C PHE A 6 -50.71 2.05 21.32
N SER A 7 -50.56 3.04 20.43
CA SER A 7 -49.74 2.92 19.23
C SER A 7 -48.27 3.12 19.60
N ILE A 8 -47.47 2.05 19.53
CA ILE A 8 -46.00 2.13 19.66
C ILE A 8 -45.44 2.52 18.30
N ALA A 9 -44.94 3.75 18.18
CA ALA A 9 -44.19 4.19 17.01
C ALA A 9 -42.79 3.56 17.05
N ILE A 10 -42.51 2.63 16.13
CA ILE A 10 -41.19 2.03 15.96
C ILE A 10 -40.35 3.02 15.15
N LEU A 11 -39.41 3.68 15.82
CA LEU A 11 -38.42 4.55 15.19
C LEU A 11 -37.34 3.67 14.53
N LEU A 12 -37.46 3.43 13.22
CA LEU A 12 -36.39 2.79 12.45
C LEU A 12 -35.20 3.76 12.33
N MET A 13 -34.15 3.56 13.14
CA MET A 13 -32.86 4.20 12.89
C MET A 13 -32.19 3.50 11.70
N THR A 14 -32.29 4.09 10.51
CA THR A 14 -31.49 3.67 9.37
C THR A 14 -30.03 4.09 9.60
N SER A 15 -29.18 3.11 9.92
CA SER A 15 -27.74 3.34 10.01
C SER A 15 -27.20 3.69 8.63
N VAL A 16 -26.79 4.94 8.43
CA VAL A 16 -26.09 5.36 7.22
C VAL A 16 -24.70 4.72 7.24
N ALA A 17 -24.54 3.61 6.54
CA ALA A 17 -23.22 3.02 6.32
C ALA A 17 -22.44 3.94 5.38
N PHE A 18 -21.51 4.73 5.93
CA PHE A 18 -20.52 5.43 5.11
C PHE A 18 -19.62 4.39 4.47
N ALA A 19 -19.69 4.27 3.14
CA ALA A 19 -18.79 3.41 2.38
C ALA A 19 -17.34 3.82 2.66
N ALA A 20 -16.48 2.85 2.99
CA ALA A 20 -15.06 3.10 3.15
C ALA A 20 -14.44 3.49 1.79
N PRO A 21 -13.35 4.28 1.78
CA PRO A 21 -12.62 4.51 0.54
C PRO A 21 -12.07 3.18 -0.01
N THR A 22 -11.75 3.18 -1.29
CA THR A 22 -11.18 2.03 -2.00
C THR A 22 -10.01 2.49 -2.84
N VAL A 23 -9.11 1.55 -3.17
CA VAL A 23 -8.00 1.81 -4.09
C VAL A 23 -8.01 0.77 -5.21
N GLU A 24 -7.60 1.20 -6.40
CA GLU A 24 -7.37 0.33 -7.54
C GLU A 24 -6.11 0.77 -8.29
N ILE A 25 -5.49 -0.16 -9.01
CA ILE A 25 -4.37 0.12 -9.91
C ILE A 25 -4.85 -0.07 -11.34
N LYS A 26 -4.52 0.86 -12.22
CA LYS A 26 -4.79 0.78 -13.66
C LYS A 26 -3.56 1.17 -14.47
N SER A 27 -3.54 0.78 -15.74
CA SER A 27 -2.60 1.37 -16.70
C SER A 27 -2.82 2.88 -16.78
N SER A 28 -1.74 3.63 -16.77
CA SER A 28 -1.78 5.08 -16.92
C SER A 28 -1.74 5.46 -18.39
N GLU A 29 -2.43 6.55 -18.73
CA GLU A 29 -2.24 7.24 -20.01
C GLU A 29 -0.98 8.11 -20.01
N GLN A 30 -0.37 8.32 -18.84
CA GLN A 30 0.87 9.08 -18.71
C GLN A 30 2.05 8.24 -19.18
N ASN A 31 2.67 8.67 -20.27
CA ASN A 31 3.91 8.11 -20.78
C ASN A 31 5.06 9.05 -20.41
N THR A 32 5.85 8.66 -19.40
CA THR A 32 6.96 9.47 -18.87
C THR A 32 8.29 8.79 -19.18
N SER A 33 9.39 9.55 -19.17
CA SER A 33 10.75 9.01 -19.38
C SER A 33 11.25 8.08 -18.26
N ARG A 34 10.42 7.70 -17.29
CA ARG A 34 10.78 6.79 -16.20
C ARG A 34 10.81 5.32 -16.62
N SER A 35 10.13 4.97 -17.71
CA SER A 35 10.22 3.65 -18.34
C SER A 35 9.99 3.79 -19.85
N ASP A 36 10.70 3.01 -20.64
CA ASP A 36 10.45 2.90 -22.09
C ASP A 36 9.30 1.93 -22.42
N PHE A 37 8.79 1.21 -21.42
CA PHE A 37 7.77 0.18 -21.56
C PHE A 37 6.41 0.72 -21.17
N ALA A 38 5.49 0.79 -22.15
CA ALA A 38 4.16 1.35 -21.94
C ALA A 38 3.38 0.63 -20.83
N GLU A 39 3.55 -0.68 -20.67
CA GLU A 39 2.87 -1.46 -19.63
C GLU A 39 3.33 -1.14 -18.20
N ASP A 40 4.49 -0.52 -18.05
CA ASP A 40 5.05 -0.22 -16.73
C ASP A 40 4.43 1.04 -16.12
N HIS A 41 3.74 1.87 -16.90
CA HIS A 41 3.11 3.09 -16.43
C HIS A 41 1.75 2.80 -15.78
N LEU A 42 1.63 3.08 -14.50
CA LEU A 42 0.47 2.73 -13.69
C LEU A 42 -0.05 3.91 -12.88
N ASP A 43 -1.34 3.92 -12.63
CA ASP A 43 -2.02 4.88 -11.76
C ASP A 43 -2.60 4.16 -10.55
N LEU A 44 -2.26 4.63 -9.36
CA LEU A 44 -2.91 4.29 -8.10
C LEU A 44 -4.07 5.26 -7.89
N ILE A 45 -5.30 4.75 -8.00
CA ILE A 45 -6.51 5.55 -7.98
C ILE A 45 -7.20 5.37 -6.63
N LEU A 46 -7.36 6.47 -5.89
CA LEU A 46 -8.15 6.54 -4.67
C LEU A 46 -9.60 6.90 -5.02
N LYS A 47 -10.55 6.09 -4.55
CA LYS A 47 -11.99 6.38 -4.66
C LYS A 47 -12.64 6.50 -3.29
N ASP A 48 -13.65 7.34 -3.22
CA ASP A 48 -14.52 7.48 -2.05
C ASP A 48 -15.96 7.60 -2.53
N LYS A 49 -16.81 6.70 -2.05
CA LYS A 49 -18.21 6.53 -2.51
C LYS A 49 -18.33 6.31 -4.04
N GLY A 50 -17.35 5.63 -4.62
CA GLY A 50 -17.30 5.32 -6.06
C GLY A 50 -16.68 6.40 -6.95
N GLU A 51 -16.55 7.61 -6.44
CA GLU A 51 -15.95 8.75 -7.16
C GLU A 51 -14.43 8.76 -6.99
N ILE A 52 -13.71 9.10 -8.07
CA ILE A 52 -12.26 9.29 -8.02
C ILE A 52 -11.98 10.54 -7.18
N ARG A 53 -11.16 10.38 -6.14
CA ARG A 53 -10.70 11.48 -5.27
C ARG A 53 -9.31 11.96 -5.66
N ASP A 54 -8.44 11.03 -6.00
CA ASP A 54 -7.06 11.31 -6.31
C ASP A 54 -6.46 10.19 -7.15
N THR A 55 -5.44 10.53 -7.94
CA THR A 55 -4.70 9.59 -8.79
C THR A 55 -3.22 9.86 -8.62
N HIS A 56 -2.47 8.83 -8.22
CA HIS A 56 -1.03 8.90 -8.10
C HIS A 56 -0.36 8.07 -9.18
N TYR A 57 0.39 8.73 -10.05
CA TYR A 57 1.20 8.09 -11.07
C TYR A 57 2.42 7.42 -10.48
N PHE A 58 2.70 6.19 -10.90
CA PHE A 58 3.94 5.48 -10.61
C PHE A 58 4.32 4.57 -11.78
N TYR A 59 5.48 3.92 -11.70
CA TYR A 59 5.82 2.85 -12.62
C TYR A 59 6.14 1.56 -11.88
N SER A 60 5.87 0.43 -12.52
CA SER A 60 6.23 -0.88 -12.00
C SER A 60 6.50 -1.84 -13.15
N SER A 61 7.68 -2.45 -13.15
CA SER A 61 8.15 -3.35 -14.20
C SER A 61 7.19 -4.53 -14.43
N TYR A 62 6.97 -4.82 -15.70
CA TYR A 62 6.02 -5.82 -16.22
C TYR A 62 4.55 -5.49 -15.92
N GLY A 63 4.23 -4.23 -15.63
CA GLY A 63 2.87 -3.79 -15.26
C GLY A 63 2.33 -4.45 -13.98
N LYS A 64 3.20 -4.94 -13.10
CA LYS A 64 2.81 -5.69 -11.90
C LYS A 64 2.97 -4.87 -10.63
N ALA A 65 1.87 -4.58 -9.96
CA ALA A 65 1.85 -3.95 -8.64
C ALA A 65 0.63 -4.42 -7.84
N ASP A 66 0.68 -4.25 -6.52
CA ASP A 66 -0.42 -4.54 -5.60
C ASP A 66 -0.61 -3.35 -4.65
N ALA A 67 -1.85 -2.99 -4.36
CA ALA A 67 -2.16 -1.94 -3.40
C ALA A 67 -3.22 -2.41 -2.42
N LYS A 68 -3.00 -2.12 -1.14
CA LYS A 68 -3.95 -2.44 -0.08
C LYS A 68 -4.25 -1.21 0.75
N LEU A 69 -5.54 -1.00 1.00
CA LEU A 69 -6.00 -0.02 1.95
C LEU A 69 -6.02 -0.64 3.35
N VAL A 70 -5.35 0.00 4.29
CA VAL A 70 -5.26 -0.45 5.68
C VAL A 70 -5.65 0.70 6.61
N LYS A 71 -6.45 0.39 7.63
CA LYS A 71 -6.79 1.32 8.70
C LYS A 71 -5.87 1.11 9.90
N ASP A 72 -5.33 2.17 10.48
CA ASP A 72 -4.59 2.11 11.75
C ASP A 72 -5.53 1.92 12.96
N ALA A 73 -4.97 1.91 14.18
CA ALA A 73 -5.76 1.78 15.41
C ALA A 73 -6.64 3.00 15.73
N LYS A 74 -6.31 4.19 15.21
CA LYS A 74 -7.06 5.44 15.39
C LYS A 74 -8.12 5.66 14.30
N GLY A 75 -8.18 4.78 13.32
CA GLY A 75 -9.15 4.86 12.23
C GLY A 75 -8.66 5.64 11.01
N ILE A 76 -7.38 5.98 10.94
CA ILE A 76 -6.78 6.64 9.78
C ILE A 76 -6.47 5.61 8.70
N TYR A 77 -6.79 5.93 7.46
CA TYR A 77 -6.52 5.07 6.31
C TYR A 77 -5.14 5.33 5.71
N TYR A 78 -4.49 4.26 5.29
CA TYR A 78 -3.21 4.25 4.59
C TYR A 78 -3.30 3.33 3.39
N VAL A 79 -2.61 3.68 2.31
CA VAL A 79 -2.39 2.79 1.17
C VAL A 79 -0.98 2.24 1.24
N ILE A 80 -0.86 0.92 1.18
CA ILE A 80 0.43 0.24 1.04
C ILE A 80 0.50 -0.24 -0.40
N LEU A 81 1.37 0.40 -1.19
CA LEU A 81 1.64 0.05 -2.58
C LEU A 81 2.93 -0.77 -2.64
N ARG A 82 2.83 -2.02 -3.12
CA ARG A 82 3.98 -2.84 -3.50
C ARG A 82 4.16 -2.73 -5.02
N HIS A 83 5.34 -2.29 -5.43
CA HIS A 83 5.72 -2.15 -6.83
C HIS A 83 7.17 -2.59 -7.01
N GLY A 84 7.64 -2.72 -8.25
CA GLY A 84 9.01 -3.12 -8.50
C GLY A 84 9.58 -2.45 -9.74
N GLU A 85 10.88 -2.18 -9.71
CA GLU A 85 11.61 -1.45 -10.72
C GLU A 85 12.78 -2.30 -11.23
N GLY A 86 13.16 -2.11 -12.49
CA GLY A 86 14.18 -2.92 -13.16
C GLY A 86 13.61 -4.16 -13.85
N ARG A 87 14.23 -4.54 -14.96
CA ARG A 87 13.85 -5.71 -15.77
C ARG A 87 15.02 -6.68 -15.86
N GLY A 88 14.72 -7.97 -15.77
CA GLY A 88 15.71 -9.04 -15.74
C GLY A 88 15.79 -9.76 -14.39
N THR A 89 16.23 -11.00 -14.46
CA THR A 89 16.54 -11.83 -13.28
C THR A 89 17.72 -11.20 -12.54
N HIS A 90 17.64 -11.06 -11.21
CA HIS A 90 18.67 -10.43 -10.37
C HIS A 90 18.91 -8.93 -10.58
N VAL A 91 17.99 -8.22 -11.23
CA VAL A 91 18.07 -6.75 -11.38
C VAL A 91 16.82 -6.06 -10.83
N ARG A 92 15.68 -6.77 -10.83
CA ARG A 92 14.42 -6.23 -10.34
C ARG A 92 14.45 -6.04 -8.82
N CYS A 93 14.22 -4.81 -8.39
CA CYS A 93 14.06 -4.43 -6.99
C CYS A 93 12.59 -4.15 -6.71
N GLU A 94 12.07 -4.64 -5.60
CA GLU A 94 10.72 -4.41 -5.14
C GLU A 94 10.73 -3.41 -3.99
N TYR A 95 9.67 -2.63 -3.90
CA TYR A 95 9.52 -1.55 -2.93
C TYR A 95 8.15 -1.60 -2.28
N ILE A 96 8.07 -1.06 -1.07
CA ILE A 96 6.83 -0.58 -0.50
C ILE A 96 6.85 0.94 -0.50
N THR A 97 5.78 1.53 -1.01
CA THR A 97 5.46 2.94 -0.83
C THR A 97 4.19 3.05 -0.01
N VAL A 98 4.22 3.87 1.05
CA VAL A 98 3.08 4.08 1.94
C VAL A 98 2.54 5.49 1.78
N PHE A 99 1.24 5.58 1.56
CA PHE A 99 0.50 6.84 1.50
C PHE A 99 -0.45 6.95 2.69
N LYS A 100 -0.53 8.11 3.31
CA LYS A 100 -1.62 8.45 4.22
C LYS A 100 -2.80 8.95 3.42
N VAL A 101 -3.98 8.38 3.64
CA VAL A 101 -5.21 8.79 2.96
C VAL A 101 -5.87 9.88 3.78
N ILE A 102 -5.87 11.09 3.22
CA ILE A 102 -6.55 12.25 3.80
C ILE A 102 -7.72 12.59 2.88
N LYS A 103 -7.65 13.71 2.14
CA LYS A 103 -8.46 13.95 0.93
C LYS A 103 -7.77 13.44 -0.34
N THR A 104 -6.45 13.23 -0.25
CA THR A 104 -5.54 12.82 -1.32
C THR A 104 -4.59 11.74 -0.79
N LEU A 105 -3.81 11.14 -1.70
CA LEU A 105 -2.74 10.21 -1.40
C LEU A 105 -1.47 11.01 -1.02
N ASN A 106 -1.20 11.15 0.28
CA ASN A 106 0.03 11.80 0.74
C ASN A 106 1.12 10.76 0.95
N GLN A 107 2.13 10.71 0.08
CA GLN A 107 3.24 9.77 0.21
C GLN A 107 4.06 10.09 1.46
N LEU A 108 4.23 9.10 2.33
CA LEU A 108 5.01 9.25 3.56
C LEU A 108 6.41 8.65 3.43
N VAL A 109 6.51 7.44 2.89
CA VAL A 109 7.79 6.73 2.80
C VAL A 109 7.78 5.74 1.64
N THR A 110 8.97 5.55 1.05
CA THR A 110 9.28 4.42 0.17
C THR A 110 10.50 3.71 0.74
N PHE A 111 10.46 2.38 0.80
CA PHE A 111 11.61 1.57 1.20
C PHE A 111 11.69 0.28 0.37
N PRO A 112 12.90 -0.22 0.08
CA PRO A 112 13.07 -1.42 -0.70
C PRO A 112 12.78 -2.67 0.13
N LEU A 113 12.22 -3.68 -0.52
CA LEU A 113 11.96 -5.01 0.01
C LEU A 113 12.94 -6.04 -0.52
N ASN A 114 13.51 -5.87 -1.70
CA ASN A 114 14.56 -6.75 -2.19
C ASN A 114 15.48 -6.00 -3.16
N GLY A 115 16.58 -6.65 -3.51
CA GLY A 115 17.50 -6.17 -4.53
C GLY A 115 18.67 -7.15 -4.75
N PRO A 116 19.52 -6.85 -5.74
CA PRO A 116 20.71 -7.64 -6.00
C PRO A 116 21.67 -7.56 -4.81
N ALA A 117 22.29 -8.69 -4.48
CA ALA A 117 23.35 -8.80 -3.49
C ALA A 117 24.69 -9.24 -4.08
N GLY A 118 24.71 -9.76 -5.32
CA GLY A 118 25.89 -10.25 -6.02
C GLY A 118 25.55 -10.50 -7.48
N LYS A 119 26.39 -11.25 -8.21
CA LYS A 119 26.05 -11.68 -9.58
C LYS A 119 24.97 -12.77 -9.58
N LEU A 120 24.97 -13.62 -8.55
CA LEU A 120 24.05 -14.74 -8.38
C LEU A 120 23.32 -14.73 -7.03
N SER A 121 23.41 -13.62 -6.30
CA SER A 121 22.83 -13.45 -4.98
C SER A 121 21.85 -12.30 -4.94
N ASP A 122 20.81 -12.47 -4.14
CA ASP A 122 19.78 -11.46 -3.87
C ASP A 122 19.58 -11.33 -2.36
N TRP A 123 19.14 -10.16 -1.93
CA TRP A 123 18.67 -9.94 -0.58
C TRP A 123 17.17 -9.61 -0.59
N GLU A 124 16.45 -10.02 0.46
CA GLU A 124 15.02 -9.80 0.62
C GLU A 124 14.66 -9.52 2.08
N TYR A 125 13.80 -8.55 2.32
CA TYR A 125 13.11 -8.35 3.58
C TYR A 125 11.75 -9.02 3.55
N SER A 126 11.60 -10.04 4.40
CA SER A 126 10.27 -10.42 4.90
C SER A 126 9.79 -9.36 5.89
N TYR A 127 8.49 -9.10 5.97
CA TYR A 127 7.96 -8.11 6.91
C TYR A 127 6.64 -8.52 7.56
N VAL A 128 6.40 -7.96 8.74
CA VAL A 128 5.11 -7.98 9.45
C VAL A 128 4.64 -6.55 9.63
N LEU A 129 3.37 -6.30 9.28
CA LEU A 129 2.71 -5.02 9.49
C LEU A 129 1.96 -5.03 10.84
N ASN A 130 2.33 -4.11 11.72
CA ASN A 130 1.64 -3.87 12.99
C ASN A 130 0.90 -2.52 12.94
N LYS A 131 -0.10 -2.40 13.82
CA LYS A 131 -0.90 -1.18 14.03
C LYS A 131 -0.76 -0.78 15.50
N PRO A 132 0.23 0.07 15.83
CA PRO A 132 0.42 0.54 17.20
C PRO A 132 -0.86 1.20 17.75
N ARG A 133 -1.09 1.10 19.06
CA ARG A 133 -2.32 1.62 19.70
C ARG A 133 -2.41 3.14 19.64
N ASP A 134 -1.27 3.81 19.60
CA ASP A 134 -1.10 5.25 19.44
C ASP A 134 -1.27 5.73 17.99
N GLY A 135 -1.59 4.84 17.05
CA GLY A 135 -1.87 5.16 15.64
C GLY A 135 -0.70 4.86 14.72
N GLY A 136 -0.88 5.16 13.43
CA GLY A 136 0.13 4.91 12.43
C GLY A 136 0.33 3.43 12.08
N LEU A 137 1.42 3.15 11.36
CA LEU A 137 1.81 1.81 10.94
C LEU A 137 3.24 1.51 11.35
N GLU A 138 3.53 0.24 11.62
CA GLU A 138 4.88 -0.22 11.90
C GLU A 138 5.20 -1.47 11.07
N PHE A 139 6.27 -1.39 10.27
CA PHE A 139 6.82 -2.54 9.55
C PHE A 139 8.02 -3.08 10.30
N LYS A 140 7.94 -4.34 10.74
CA LYS A 140 9.09 -5.09 11.24
C LYS A 140 9.64 -5.95 10.13
N LEU A 141 10.84 -5.62 9.65
CA LEU A 141 11.50 -6.27 8.53
C LEU A 141 12.59 -7.21 9.05
N LYS A 142 12.74 -8.36 8.38
CA LYS A 142 13.79 -9.33 8.65
C LYS A 142 14.46 -9.74 7.34
N LEU A 143 15.76 -9.50 7.28
CA LEU A 143 16.61 -9.75 6.11
C LEU A 143 16.81 -11.25 5.92
N LYS A 144 16.76 -11.66 4.66
CA LYS A 144 17.17 -12.95 4.14
C LYS A 144 18.09 -12.68 2.95
N ILE A 145 19.16 -13.43 2.86
CA ILE A 145 20.08 -13.42 1.71
C ILE A 145 20.00 -14.80 1.08
N SER A 146 20.00 -14.85 -0.25
CA SER A 146 20.08 -16.08 -1.04
C SER A 146 21.22 -15.97 -2.04
N GLY A 147 21.86 -17.10 -2.34
CA GLY A 147 23.06 -17.17 -3.18
C GLY A 147 24.35 -17.21 -2.35
N ASP A 148 25.47 -17.40 -3.04
CA ASP A 148 26.77 -17.70 -2.42
C ASP A 148 27.80 -16.57 -2.61
N ASP A 149 27.47 -15.54 -3.40
CA ASP A 149 28.34 -14.43 -3.79
C ASP A 149 27.80 -13.07 -3.32
N ALA A 150 27.10 -13.05 -2.18
CA ALA A 150 26.51 -11.84 -1.62
C ALA A 150 27.60 -10.88 -1.08
N GLU A 151 27.78 -9.75 -1.76
CA GLU A 151 28.73 -8.70 -1.44
C GLU A 151 28.04 -7.38 -1.04
N MET A 152 26.84 -7.09 -1.55
CA MET A 152 26.15 -5.81 -1.34
C MET A 152 24.73 -5.99 -0.82
N TYR A 153 24.52 -5.84 0.49
CA TYR A 153 23.20 -5.96 1.10
C TYR A 153 23.04 -4.99 2.29
N PRO A 154 21.80 -4.68 2.71
CA PRO A 154 21.57 -3.84 3.88
C PRO A 154 22.23 -4.42 5.15
N GLU A 155 22.91 -3.60 5.94
CA GLU A 155 23.57 -4.04 7.18
C GLU A 155 22.54 -4.48 8.25
N ASP A 156 21.38 -3.84 8.28
CA ASP A 156 20.31 -4.10 9.25
C ASP A 156 19.60 -5.43 8.97
N LYS A 157 20.00 -6.48 9.69
CA LYS A 157 19.33 -7.79 9.61
C LYS A 157 17.87 -7.74 10.08
N VAL A 158 17.57 -6.84 11.01
CA VAL A 158 16.22 -6.54 11.48
C VAL A 158 16.05 -5.04 11.49
N ARG A 159 15.00 -4.55 10.84
CA ARG A 159 14.71 -3.12 10.73
C ARG A 159 13.28 -2.86 11.15
N THR A 160 13.04 -1.74 11.83
CA THR A 160 11.68 -1.28 12.12
C THR A 160 11.46 0.06 11.42
N ILE A 161 10.38 0.16 10.65
CA ILE A 161 9.96 1.40 10.00
C ILE A 161 8.63 1.81 10.62
N LYS A 162 8.63 2.97 11.29
CA LYS A 162 7.43 3.58 11.87
C LYS A 162 6.91 4.68 10.96
N ILE A 163 5.60 4.76 10.83
CA ILE A 163 4.90 5.68 9.95
C ILE A 163 3.77 6.34 10.76
N GLU A 164 3.76 7.67 10.81
CA GLU A 164 2.83 8.46 11.63
C GLU A 164 1.88 9.33 10.77
#